data_AF-A0A968LWY0-F1
#
_entry.id   AF-A0A968LWY0-F1
#
_cell.length_a   1.000
_cell.length_b   1.000
_cell.length_c   1.000
_cell.angle_alpha   90.00
_cell.angle_beta   90.00
_cell.angle_gamma   90.00
#
_symmetry.space_group_name_H-M   'P 1'
#
loop_
_entity.id
_entity.type
_entity.pdbx_description
1 polymer ?
#
loop_
_entity_poly.entity_id
_entity_poly.type
_entity_poly.pdbx_seq_one_letter_code
_entity_poly.pdbx_strand_id
1 'polypeptide(L)' 'MQDWQNESEQTIVSQYQQLVDTLKQHLSDLQVYRIGETNLDLYIIGKTADGHLAGLATKAVET' A
#
# COMPACT_ATOMS: atom_id res chain seq x y z
N MET A 1 -6.98 -27.34 -13.89
CA MET A 1 -6.02 -26.77 -12.91
C MET A 1 -5.67 -25.40 -13.42
N GLN A 2 -5.91 -24.38 -12.59
CA GLN A 2 -6.03 -22.98 -13.02
C GLN A 2 -4.72 -22.24 -12.69
N ASP A 3 -3.65 -22.57 -13.39
CA ASP A 3 -2.29 -22.04 -13.16
C ASP A 3 -2.16 -20.53 -13.45
N TRP A 4 -3.09 -19.95 -14.21
CA TRP A 4 -3.01 -18.54 -14.62
C TRP A 4 -3.24 -17.52 -13.50
N GLN A 5 -3.74 -17.95 -12.33
CA GLN A 5 -3.89 -17.07 -11.16
C GLN A 5 -2.55 -16.85 -10.44
N ASN A 6 -1.67 -17.85 -10.40
CA ASN A 6 -0.45 -17.81 -9.57
C ASN A 6 0.63 -16.83 -10.06
N GLU A 7 0.80 -16.64 -11.37
CA GLU A 7 1.82 -15.72 -11.90
C GLU A 7 1.40 -14.26 -11.74
N SER A 8 0.11 -13.99 -11.92
CA SER A 8 -0.49 -12.67 -11.75
C SER A 8 -0.45 -12.23 -10.29
N GLU A 9 -0.78 -13.14 -9.37
CA GLU A 9 -0.76 -12.85 -7.92
C GLU A 9 0.66 -12.61 -7.41
N GLN A 10 1.65 -13.38 -7.84
CA GLN A 10 3.06 -13.18 -7.45
C GLN A 10 3.63 -11.85 -7.95
N THR A 11 3.27 -11.45 -9.17
CA THR A 11 3.70 -10.16 -9.75
C THR A 11 3.12 -8.99 -8.97
N ILE A 12 1.85 -9.09 -8.57
CA ILE A 12 1.17 -8.07 -7.77
C ILE A 12 1.83 -7.95 -6.39
N VAL A 13 2.02 -9.07 -5.68
CA VAL A 13 2.68 -9.07 -4.36
C VAL A 13 4.06 -8.42 -4.44
N SER A 14 4.86 -8.75 -5.45
CA SER A 14 6.20 -8.18 -5.63
C SER A 14 6.16 -6.66 -5.89
N GLN A 15 5.23 -6.19 -6.73
CA GLN A 15 5.03 -4.75 -6.98
C GLN A 15 4.61 -4.00 -5.72
N TYR A 16 3.68 -4.54 -4.95
CA TYR A 16 3.26 -3.95 -3.68
C TYR A 16 4.41 -3.92 -2.67
N GLN A 17 5.21 -4.99 -2.59
CA GLN A 17 6.37 -5.04 -1.71
C GLN A 17 7.39 -3.96 -2.06
N GLN A 18 7.71 -3.79 -3.36
CA GLN A 18 8.62 -2.73 -3.83
C GLN A 18 8.06 -1.33 -3.57
N LEU A 19 6.75 -1.12 -3.74
CA LEU A 19 6.10 0.15 -3.46
C LEU A 19 6.19 0.49 -1.96
N VAL A 20 5.90 -0.47 -1.09
CA VAL A 20 6.01 -0.30 0.37
C VAL A 20 7.44 -0.04 0.78
N ASP A 21 8.42 -0.72 0.18
CA ASP A 21 9.83 -0.51 0.50
C ASP A 21 10.29 0.90 0.08
N THR A 22 9.90 1.33 -1.12
CA THR A 22 10.15 2.70 -1.61
C THR A 22 9.53 3.73 -0.67
N LEU A 23 8.29 3.50 -0.23
CA LEU A 23 7.63 4.40 0.72
C LEU A 23 8.39 4.46 2.06
N LYS A 24 8.86 3.33 2.59
CA LYS A 24 9.67 3.29 3.82
C LYS A 24 11.05 3.93 3.67
N GLN A 25 11.65 3.86 2.48
CA GLN A 25 12.94 4.47 2.19
C GLN A 25 12.85 5.99 2.06
N HIS A 26 11.76 6.50 1.49
CA HIS A 26 11.62 7.93 1.19
C HIS A 26 10.79 8.70 2.22
N LEU A 27 9.93 8.03 2.99
CA LEU A 27 9.10 8.63 4.02
C LEU A 27 9.49 8.12 5.41
N SER A 28 9.70 9.07 6.31
CA SER A 28 9.81 8.83 7.75
C SER A 28 8.43 8.92 8.41
N ASP A 29 8.25 8.30 9.58
CA ASP A 29 6.99 8.36 10.33
C ASP A 29 5.77 7.80 9.56
N LEU A 30 5.97 6.68 8.86
CA LEU A 30 4.91 6.04 8.09
C LEU A 30 3.79 5.51 9.02
N GLN A 31 2.59 6.06 8.89
CA GLN A 31 1.38 5.69 9.60
C GLN A 31 0.35 5.14 8.59
N VAL A 32 -0.30 4.03 8.94
CA VAL A 32 -1.37 3.44 8.13
C VAL A 32 -2.69 3.63 8.84
N TYR A 33 -3.59 4.40 8.23
CA TYR A 33 -4.96 4.61 8.68
C TYR A 33 -5.89 3.72 7.88
N ARG A 34 -6.72 2.94 8.57
CA ARG A 34 -7.79 2.15 7.97
C ARG A 34 -9.11 2.76 8.40
N ILE A 35 -9.92 3.20 7.43
CA ILE A 35 -11.22 3.79 7.67
C ILE A 35 -12.30 2.96 6.97
N GLY A 36 -13.34 2.58 7.72
CA GLY A 36 -14.47 1.81 7.21
C GLY A 36 -14.42 0.33 7.58
N GLU A 37 -15.60 -0.28 7.70
CA GLU A 37 -15.79 -1.71 8.02
C GLU A 37 -16.11 -2.55 6.77
N THR A 38 -16.87 -2.03 5.82
CA THR A 38 -17.26 -2.73 4.58
C THR A 38 -16.49 -2.26 3.35
N ASN A 39 -16.01 -1.02 3.37
CA ASN A 39 -15.19 -0.43 2.31
C ASN A 39 -13.99 0.18 3.00
N LEU A 40 -12.88 -0.56 3.04
CA LEU A 40 -11.69 -0.16 3.78
C LEU A 40 -10.91 0.85 2.94
N ASP A 41 -11.02 2.11 3.31
CA ASP A 41 -10.12 3.15 2.83
C ASP A 41 -8.81 3.08 3.63
N LEU A 42 -7.73 2.65 2.97
CA LEU A 42 -6.39 2.62 3.54
C LEU A 42 -5.61 3.87 3.11
N TYR A 43 -5.16 4.64 4.09
CA TYR A 43 -4.28 5.79 3.88
C TYR A 43 -2.93 5.51 4.53
N ILE A 44 -1.90 5.47 3.71
CA ILE A 44 -0.51 5.38 4.15
C ILE A 44 0.03 6.80 4.13
N ILE A 45 0.21 7.44 5.28
CA ILE A 45 0.73 8.81 5.39
C ILE A 45 2.12 8.73 6.01
N GLY A 46 3.08 9.48 5.47
CA GLY A 46 4.37 9.67 6.08
C GLY A 46 4.88 11.08 5.83
N LYS A 47 6.10 11.34 6.28
CA LYS A 47 6.77 12.63 6.19
C LYS A 47 7.99 12.50 5.28
N THR A 48 8.06 13.35 4.25
CA THR A 48 9.23 13.41 3.38
C THR A 48 10.40 14.07 4.11
N ALA A 49 11.62 13.91 3.58
CA ALA A 49 12.82 14.56 4.11
C ALA A 49 12.68 16.10 4.17
N ASP A 50 11.84 16.68 3.32
CA ASP A 50 11.55 18.11 3.26
C ASP A 50 10.56 18.57 4.36
N GLY A 51 10.04 17.64 5.15
CA GLY A 51 9.10 17.90 6.24
C GLY A 51 7.64 17.97 5.83
N HIS A 52 7.34 17.75 4.54
CA HIS A 52 5.98 17.71 4.00
C HIS A 52 5.33 16.34 4.23
N LEU A 53 4.01 16.33 4.39
CA LEU A 53 3.24 15.09 4.44
C LEU A 53 3.05 14.57 3.02
N ALA A 54 3.40 13.32 2.79
CA ALA A 54 3.12 12.60 1.55
C ALA A 54 2.67 11.18 1.86
N GLY A 55 1.94 10.56 0.94
CA GLY A 55 1.30 9.29 1.23
C GLY A 55 0.59 8.69 0.05
N LEU A 56 0.08 7.48 0.25
CA LEU A 56 -0.71 6.71 -0.70
C LEU A 56 -2.09 6.43 -0.12
N ALA A 57 -3.14 6.76 -0.86
CA ALA A 57 -4.51 6.36 -0.54
C ALA A 57 -4.92 5.22 -1.46
N THR A 58 -5.43 4.13 -0.89
CA THR A 58 -5.95 2.98 -1.63
C THR A 58 -7.25 2.49 -1.01
N LYS A 59 -8.16 1.99 -1.85
CA LYS A 59 -9.42 1.37 -1.41
C LYS A 59 -9.29 -0.14 -1.52
N ALA A 60 -9.54 -0.83 -0.42
CA ALA A 60 -9.72 -2.27 -0.39
C ALA A 60 -11.20 -2.58 -0.17
N VAL A 61 -11.77 -3.43 -1.01
CA VAL A 61 -13.08 -4.02 -0.79
C VAL A 61 -12.84 -5.47 -0.34
N GLU A 62 -13.24 -5.81 0.88
CA GLU A 62 -13.31 -7.21 1.30
C GLU A 62 -14.59 -7.79 0.69
N THR A 63 -14.45 -8.82 -0.17
CA THR A 63 -15.57 -9.52 -0.82
C THR A 63 -15.79 -10.88 -0.19
#